data_AF-A0A453QVQ1-F1
#
_entry.id   AF-A0A453QVQ1-F1
#
_cell.length_a   1.000
_cell.length_b   1.000
_cell.length_c   1.000
_cell.angle_alpha   90.00
_cell.angle_beta   90.00
_cell.angle_gamma   90.00
#
_symmetry.space_group_name_H-M   'P 1'
#
loop_
_entity.id
_entity.type
_entity.pdbx_description
1 polymer ?
#
loop_
_entity_poly.entity_id
_entity_poly.type
_entity_poly.pdbx_seq_one_letter_code
_entity_poly.pdbx_strand_id
1 'polypeptide(L)'
;VSAAEAEAESTQAFMPDARAYWVTSDLIAWNVGEQEAASVCLYASRAAEMGLSPSNGGIQGYDSKVELQPESAGLPETVTQKFPFISSYRAFSVPSSVDVASLVKCQLVVASFGADGKHVDVTGLQLPGVLDDMFAYTGPLGAVFSEESVSLHLWAPTAQGVSVCFFDGPAGPVLETVQLEESNGVWSVTGPREWENRYYLYEVDVYHPTKAQVLKCLAGDPYARGLSANGARTWLVDINNETLKPASWDELADEKPKLDSFSDITIYELHIRDFSAHDGTVDSDSRGGFRAFAYQASAGMQHLRKLSDAGLTHVHLLPSFHFAGVDDIKSNWKFVDECELATFPPGSDKQQAAVVAIQEEDPYNWGYNPVLWGVPKGSYASDPDGPSRIIEYRQMVQV
;
A
#
# COMPACT_ATOMS: atom_id res chain seq x y z
N VAL A 1 15.68 -6.62 49.12
CA VAL A 1 14.96 -5.53 48.44
C VAL A 1 13.88 -6.21 47.61
N SER A 2 12.82 -6.68 48.31
CA SER A 2 11.47 -6.09 48.34
C SER A 2 10.81 -6.14 46.95
N ALA A 3 9.93 -7.10 46.71
CA ALA A 3 8.50 -6.97 47.04
C ALA A 3 7.89 -5.69 46.45
N ALA A 4 7.89 -5.61 45.12
CA ALA A 4 7.14 -4.65 44.33
C ALA A 4 6.99 -5.16 42.88
N GLU A 5 6.60 -6.43 42.71
CA GLU A 5 5.98 -6.92 41.47
C GLU A 5 4.56 -7.31 41.84
N ALA A 6 3.75 -6.28 42.11
CA ALA A 6 2.32 -6.41 42.16
C ALA A 6 1.83 -6.44 40.72
N GLU A 7 1.25 -7.58 40.35
CA GLU A 7 0.35 -7.84 39.23
C GLU A 7 -0.12 -6.58 38.49
N ALA A 8 0.53 -6.28 37.37
CA ALA A 8 -0.17 -5.67 36.25
C ALA A 8 -1.00 -6.80 35.62
N GLU A 9 -2.23 -6.99 36.10
CA GLU A 9 -3.24 -7.71 35.33
C GLU A 9 -3.26 -7.08 33.95
N SER A 10 -2.77 -7.82 32.94
CA SER A 10 -2.88 -7.41 31.56
C SER A 10 -4.36 -7.33 31.23
N THR A 11 -4.91 -6.12 31.19
CA THR A 11 -6.19 -5.87 30.52
C THR A 11 -6.02 -6.36 29.09
N GLN A 12 -6.61 -7.52 28.81
CA GLN A 12 -6.59 -8.14 27.50
C GLN A 12 -7.14 -7.11 26.51
N ALA A 13 -6.30 -6.63 25.60
CA ALA A 13 -6.65 -5.56 24.68
C ALA A 13 -7.96 -5.92 23.96
N PHE A 14 -8.95 -5.04 24.06
CA PHE A 14 -10.26 -5.21 23.49
C PHE A 14 -10.15 -5.12 21.96
N MET A 15 -10.04 -6.28 21.29
CA MET A 15 -10.15 -6.40 19.84
C MET A 15 -11.58 -6.82 19.50
N PRO A 16 -12.51 -5.89 19.27
CA PRO A 16 -13.84 -6.26 18.84
C PRO A 16 -13.76 -6.84 17.42
N ASP A 17 -14.62 -7.81 17.13
CA ASP A 17 -15.01 -8.07 15.75
C ASP A 17 -15.63 -6.80 15.13
N ALA A 18 -15.78 -6.69 13.81
CA ALA A 18 -16.33 -5.50 13.17
C ALA A 18 -17.51 -5.86 12.27
N ARG A 19 -18.71 -5.98 12.86
CA ARG A 19 -19.95 -6.38 12.18
C ARG A 19 -20.85 -5.22 11.79
N ALA A 20 -20.63 -4.03 12.35
CA ALA A 20 -21.35 -2.80 11.98
C ALA A 20 -20.58 -1.99 10.94
N TYR A 21 -21.29 -1.18 10.16
CA TYR A 21 -20.73 -0.37 9.07
C TYR A 21 -21.16 1.08 9.24
N TRP A 22 -20.22 2.02 9.28
CA TRP A 22 -20.55 3.43 9.17
C TRP A 22 -20.53 3.81 7.69
N VAL A 23 -21.72 4.01 7.11
CA VAL A 23 -21.91 4.00 5.64
C VAL A 23 -22.01 5.40 5.03
N THR A 24 -22.52 6.37 5.77
CA THR A 24 -22.57 7.80 5.44
C THR A 24 -22.35 8.60 6.72
N SER A 25 -22.11 9.90 6.62
CA SER A 25 -21.93 10.81 7.76
C SER A 25 -23.04 10.69 8.82
N ASP A 26 -24.26 10.34 8.42
CA ASP A 26 -25.45 10.28 9.26
C ASP A 26 -26.03 8.87 9.47
N LEU A 27 -25.44 7.79 8.92
CA LEU A 27 -26.00 6.43 9.04
C LEU A 27 -24.97 5.35 9.38
N ILE A 28 -25.35 4.51 10.32
CA ILE A 28 -24.69 3.25 10.66
C ILE A 28 -25.62 2.08 10.31
N ALA A 29 -25.07 1.06 9.66
CA ALA A 29 -25.75 -0.19 9.34
C ALA A 29 -25.30 -1.32 10.26
N TRP A 30 -26.25 -2.03 10.89
CA TRP A 30 -25.93 -3.19 11.73
C TRP A 30 -27.09 -4.21 11.74
N ASN A 31 -26.76 -5.50 11.65
CA ASN A 31 -27.69 -6.61 11.50
C ASN A 31 -28.18 -7.18 12.84
N VAL A 32 -28.77 -6.33 13.69
CA VAL A 32 -29.32 -6.72 15.00
C VAL A 32 -30.84 -6.88 14.97
N GLY A 33 -31.37 -7.85 15.73
CA GLY A 33 -32.82 -8.07 15.82
C GLY A 33 -33.58 -6.89 16.44
N GLU A 34 -34.88 -6.74 16.13
CA GLU A 34 -35.71 -5.67 16.70
C GLU A 34 -35.77 -5.72 18.24
N GLN A 35 -35.86 -6.92 18.82
CA GLN A 35 -35.93 -7.12 20.27
C GLN A 35 -34.58 -6.93 20.98
N GLU A 36 -33.47 -7.05 20.24
CA GLU A 36 -32.09 -6.97 20.76
C GLU A 36 -31.55 -5.53 20.77
N ALA A 37 -32.20 -4.61 20.06
CA ALA A 37 -31.77 -3.23 19.89
C ALA A 37 -32.84 -2.24 20.35
N ALA A 38 -33.26 -2.33 21.62
CA ALA A 38 -34.15 -1.35 22.21
C ALA A 38 -33.48 0.03 22.30
N SER A 39 -32.17 0.05 22.53
CA SER A 39 -31.31 1.22 22.29
C SER A 39 -29.97 0.77 21.72
N VAL A 40 -29.41 1.59 20.83
CA VAL A 40 -28.06 1.38 20.27
C VAL A 40 -27.24 2.63 20.55
N CYS A 41 -25.99 2.45 20.98
CA CYS A 41 -25.10 3.56 21.27
C CYS A 41 -23.76 3.38 20.57
N LEU A 42 -23.21 4.46 20.04
CA LEU A 42 -21.83 4.57 19.55
C LEU A 42 -20.95 5.12 20.66
N TYR A 43 -19.80 4.51 20.85
CA TYR A 43 -18.78 4.88 21.83
C TYR A 43 -17.47 5.18 21.12
N ALA A 44 -16.74 6.16 21.61
CA ALA A 44 -15.45 6.55 21.05
C ALA A 44 -14.40 6.76 22.15
N SER A 45 -13.16 6.33 21.88
CA SER A 45 -11.98 6.59 22.71
C SER A 45 -10.80 6.97 21.82
N ARG A 46 -10.28 8.19 22.01
CA ARG A 46 -9.15 8.72 21.24
C ARG A 46 -7.85 8.00 21.57
N ALA A 47 -7.67 7.62 22.83
CA ALA A 47 -6.49 6.88 23.30
C ALA A 47 -6.59 5.36 23.08
N ALA A 48 -7.72 4.87 22.55
CA ALA A 48 -8.00 3.45 22.37
C ALA A 48 -7.99 2.62 23.67
N GLU A 49 -8.56 3.19 24.73
CA GLU A 49 -8.57 2.61 26.09
C GLU A 49 -9.87 1.87 26.43
N MET A 50 -10.77 1.64 25.45
CA MET A 50 -12.05 0.98 25.75
C MET A 50 -11.86 -0.49 26.14
N GLY A 51 -12.67 -0.91 27.10
CA GLY A 51 -12.79 -2.30 27.52
C GLY A 51 -14.18 -2.62 28.04
N LEU A 52 -14.48 -3.91 28.18
CA LEU A 52 -15.73 -4.38 28.80
C LEU A 52 -15.51 -4.61 30.29
N SER A 53 -16.41 -4.07 31.11
CA SER A 53 -16.41 -4.30 32.55
C SER A 53 -16.67 -5.77 32.87
N PRO A 54 -15.81 -6.45 33.65
CA PRO A 54 -16.02 -7.85 34.01
C PRO A 54 -17.27 -8.09 34.87
N SER A 55 -17.76 -7.06 35.57
CA SER A 55 -18.83 -7.18 36.56
C SER A 55 -20.23 -6.96 35.99
N ASN A 56 -20.37 -6.12 34.96
CA ASN A 56 -21.68 -5.78 34.37
C ASN A 56 -21.72 -5.76 32.84
N GLY A 57 -20.60 -6.06 32.16
CA GLY A 57 -20.50 -6.05 30.70
C GLY A 57 -20.62 -4.66 30.07
N GLY A 58 -20.62 -3.59 30.86
CA GLY A 58 -20.67 -2.22 30.35
C GLY A 58 -19.34 -1.79 29.74
N ILE A 59 -19.40 -1.02 28.65
CA ILE A 59 -18.21 -0.40 28.05
C ILE A 59 -17.66 0.67 29.01
N GLN A 60 -16.35 0.65 29.24
CA GLN A 60 -15.59 1.62 30.01
C GLN A 60 -14.46 2.20 29.14
N GLY A 61 -13.79 3.27 29.61
CA GLY A 61 -12.64 3.87 28.91
C GLY A 61 -12.99 4.66 27.64
N TYR A 62 -14.25 5.08 27.50
CA TYR A 62 -14.70 5.93 26.39
C TYR A 62 -14.69 7.41 26.78
N ASP A 63 -14.37 8.27 25.81
CA ASP A 63 -14.40 9.73 25.95
C ASP A 63 -15.80 10.29 25.68
N SER A 64 -16.54 9.65 24.78
CA SER A 64 -17.89 10.05 24.41
C SER A 64 -18.78 8.86 24.10
N LYS A 65 -20.09 9.07 24.31
CA LYS A 65 -21.17 8.14 24.03
C LYS A 65 -22.30 8.90 23.37
N VAL A 66 -22.81 8.38 22.25
CA VAL A 66 -23.99 8.92 21.56
C VAL A 66 -25.01 7.82 21.31
N GLU A 67 -26.28 8.13 21.57
CA GLU A 67 -27.39 7.24 21.25
C GLU A 67 -27.77 7.37 19.78
N LEU A 68 -27.99 6.24 19.11
CA LEU A 68 -28.35 6.17 17.71
C LEU A 68 -29.84 5.83 17.58
N GLN A 69 -30.54 6.56 16.72
CA GLN A 69 -31.98 6.35 16.51
C GLN A 69 -32.21 5.35 15.37
N PRO A 70 -33.10 4.36 15.50
CA PRO A 70 -33.42 3.47 14.39
C PRO A 70 -34.02 4.23 13.19
N GLU A 71 -33.47 4.03 12.00
CA GLU A 71 -33.97 4.63 10.76
C GLU A 71 -34.96 3.68 10.08
N SER A 72 -36.25 3.98 10.24
CA SER A 72 -37.34 3.09 9.77
C SER A 72 -37.37 2.91 8.25
N ALA A 73 -36.84 3.87 7.49
CA ALA A 73 -36.73 3.78 6.03
C ALA A 73 -35.66 2.78 5.57
N GLY A 74 -34.78 2.33 6.46
CA GLY A 74 -33.66 1.46 6.13
C GLY A 74 -32.51 2.20 5.45
N LEU A 75 -31.67 1.46 4.72
CA LEU A 75 -30.52 2.03 4.01
C LEU A 75 -30.97 2.67 2.68
N PRO A 76 -30.45 3.87 2.34
CA PRO A 76 -30.78 4.52 1.07
C PRO A 76 -30.20 3.77 -0.13
N GLU A 77 -30.75 4.03 -1.32
CA GLU A 77 -30.35 3.34 -2.55
C GLU A 77 -28.87 3.52 -2.89
N THR A 78 -28.29 4.70 -2.64
CA THR A 78 -26.86 4.96 -2.85
C THR A 78 -25.98 4.02 -2.03
N VAL A 79 -26.37 3.74 -0.78
CA VAL A 79 -25.67 2.80 0.11
C VAL A 79 -25.86 1.36 -0.36
N THR A 80 -27.09 0.95 -0.70
CA THR A 80 -27.36 -0.45 -1.09
C THR A 80 -26.83 -0.80 -2.48
N GLN A 81 -26.69 0.15 -3.39
CA GLN A 81 -25.97 -0.04 -4.65
C GLN A 81 -24.46 -0.18 -4.42
N LYS A 82 -23.87 0.62 -3.53
CA LYS A 82 -22.44 0.56 -3.20
C LYS A 82 -22.08 -0.69 -2.40
N PHE A 83 -22.93 -1.08 -1.46
CA PHE A 83 -22.73 -2.20 -0.55
C PHE A 83 -23.94 -3.16 -0.58
N PRO A 84 -24.16 -3.89 -1.69
CA PRO A 84 -25.34 -4.75 -1.86
C PRO A 84 -25.44 -5.87 -0.81
N PHE A 85 -24.30 -6.33 -0.30
CA PHE A 85 -24.22 -7.40 0.70
C PHE A 85 -24.75 -7.02 2.09
N ILE A 86 -24.86 -5.72 2.41
CA ILE A 86 -25.48 -5.23 3.65
C ILE A 86 -26.87 -4.63 3.42
N SER A 87 -27.46 -4.80 2.24
CA SER A 87 -28.75 -4.17 1.88
C SER A 87 -29.91 -4.51 2.82
N SER A 88 -29.86 -5.66 3.51
CA SER A 88 -30.85 -6.09 4.49
C SER A 88 -30.55 -5.64 5.93
N TYR A 89 -29.50 -4.88 6.17
CA TYR A 89 -29.11 -4.44 7.50
C TYR A 89 -30.07 -3.34 7.98
N ARG A 90 -30.26 -3.26 9.30
CA ARG A 90 -30.99 -2.13 9.88
C ARG A 90 -30.10 -0.90 9.87
N ALA A 91 -30.72 0.24 9.67
CA ALA A 91 -30.07 1.53 9.65
C ALA A 91 -30.31 2.26 10.98
N PHE A 92 -29.30 2.99 11.44
CA PHE A 92 -29.30 3.78 12.66
C PHE A 92 -28.74 5.16 12.37
N SER A 93 -29.53 6.20 12.63
CA SER A 93 -29.20 7.59 12.36
C SER A 93 -28.25 8.12 13.43
N VAL A 94 -27.15 8.72 12.98
CA VAL A 94 -26.18 9.44 13.79
C VAL A 94 -26.64 10.90 13.93
N PRO A 95 -26.78 11.44 15.15
CA PRO A 95 -27.21 12.82 15.32
C PRO A 95 -26.26 13.82 14.64
N SER A 96 -26.81 14.85 13.98
CA SER A 96 -26.01 15.88 13.27
C SER A 96 -25.09 16.71 14.18
N SER A 97 -25.26 16.62 15.50
CA SER A 97 -24.38 17.24 16.49
C SER A 97 -23.06 16.47 16.70
N VAL A 98 -22.94 15.26 16.15
CA VAL A 98 -21.73 14.44 16.25
C VAL A 98 -20.67 14.96 15.29
N ASP A 99 -19.48 15.24 15.80
CA ASP A 99 -18.30 15.55 14.98
C ASP A 99 -17.70 14.26 14.42
N VAL A 100 -18.21 13.83 13.27
CA VAL A 100 -17.78 12.60 12.59
C VAL A 100 -16.30 12.64 12.23
N ALA A 101 -15.78 13.80 11.82
CA ALA A 101 -14.38 13.95 11.43
C ALA A 101 -13.42 13.71 12.60
N SER A 102 -13.81 14.10 13.81
CA SER A 102 -13.07 13.74 15.02
C SER A 102 -13.25 12.27 15.40
N LEU A 103 -14.46 11.71 15.29
CA LEU A 103 -14.74 10.35 15.73
C LEU A 103 -14.04 9.28 14.89
N VAL A 104 -13.90 9.45 13.57
CA VAL A 104 -13.23 8.46 12.70
C VAL A 104 -11.74 8.28 13.01
N LYS A 105 -11.16 9.15 13.85
CA LYS A 105 -9.77 9.06 14.33
C LYS A 105 -9.61 8.28 15.64
N CYS A 106 -10.72 7.84 16.22
CA CYS A 106 -10.78 7.15 17.51
C CYS A 106 -10.93 5.63 17.34
N GLN A 107 -10.71 4.90 18.43
CA GLN A 107 -11.31 3.58 18.58
C GLN A 107 -12.83 3.75 18.67
N LEU A 108 -13.60 3.00 17.88
CA LEU A 108 -15.05 3.09 17.82
C LEU A 108 -15.71 1.73 18.01
N VAL A 109 -16.78 1.70 18.81
CA VAL A 109 -17.64 0.51 18.98
C VAL A 109 -19.11 0.93 19.02
N VAL A 110 -19.99 0.09 18.48
CA VAL A 110 -21.43 0.17 18.75
C VAL A 110 -21.84 -0.92 19.73
N ALA A 111 -22.78 -0.58 20.60
CA ALA A 111 -23.37 -1.51 21.56
C ALA A 111 -24.89 -1.48 21.44
N SER A 112 -25.52 -2.65 21.52
CA SER A 112 -26.98 -2.80 21.64
C SER A 112 -27.36 -3.16 23.08
N PHE A 113 -28.48 -2.60 23.53
CA PHE A 113 -29.05 -2.87 24.83
C PHE A 113 -30.50 -3.32 24.69
N GLY A 114 -30.87 -4.32 25.47
CA GLY A 114 -32.25 -4.81 25.58
C GLY A 114 -33.14 -3.81 26.33
N ALA A 115 -34.45 -4.04 26.32
CA ALA A 115 -35.43 -3.17 26.97
C ALA A 115 -35.26 -3.09 28.51
N ASP A 116 -34.56 -4.04 29.11
CA ASP A 116 -34.19 -4.06 30.53
C ASP A 116 -32.89 -3.28 30.83
N GLY A 117 -32.29 -2.65 29.82
CA GLY A 117 -31.06 -1.87 29.89
C GLY A 117 -29.79 -2.72 29.95
N LYS A 118 -29.89 -4.06 29.81
CA LYS A 118 -28.71 -4.93 29.80
C LYS A 118 -28.06 -4.95 28.44
N HIS A 119 -26.74 -5.05 28.47
CA HIS A 119 -25.90 -5.22 27.29
C HIS A 119 -26.24 -6.52 26.56
N VAL A 120 -26.50 -6.43 25.25
CA VAL A 120 -26.81 -7.58 24.40
C VAL A 120 -25.62 -7.92 23.52
N ASP A 121 -25.10 -6.94 22.78
CA ASP A 121 -24.05 -7.17 21.80
C ASP A 121 -23.16 -5.93 21.62
N VAL A 122 -21.88 -6.13 21.30
CA VAL A 122 -20.91 -5.07 20.99
C VAL A 122 -20.05 -5.49 19.81
N THR A 123 -19.77 -4.53 18.94
CA THR A 123 -18.89 -4.74 17.79
C THR A 123 -18.23 -3.42 17.37
N GLY A 124 -17.11 -3.51 16.67
CA GLY A 124 -16.45 -2.39 16.01
C GLY A 124 -17.17 -1.98 14.72
N LEU A 125 -16.75 -0.85 14.14
CA LEU A 125 -17.31 -0.31 12.91
C LEU A 125 -16.32 -0.42 11.74
N GLN A 126 -16.83 -0.81 10.59
CA GLN A 126 -16.15 -0.68 9.31
C GLN A 126 -16.47 0.70 8.72
N LEU A 127 -15.43 1.48 8.43
CA LEU A 127 -15.52 2.90 8.08
C LEU A 127 -15.45 3.28 6.58
N PRO A 128 -15.14 2.41 5.58
CA PRO A 128 -14.96 2.86 4.20
C PRO A 128 -16.11 3.70 3.62
N GLY A 129 -17.36 3.40 4.00
CA GLY A 129 -18.53 4.15 3.52
C GLY A 129 -18.50 5.62 3.95
N VAL A 130 -18.43 5.88 5.26
CA VAL A 130 -18.38 7.24 5.81
C VAL A 130 -17.11 7.99 5.41
N LEU A 131 -15.98 7.28 5.25
CA LEU A 131 -14.74 7.90 4.79
C LEU A 131 -14.86 8.40 3.35
N ASP A 132 -15.50 7.65 2.46
CA ASP A 132 -15.76 8.12 1.10
C ASP A 132 -16.81 9.25 1.08
N ASP A 133 -17.88 9.13 1.87
CA ASP A 133 -18.94 10.15 1.95
C ASP A 133 -18.41 11.53 2.37
N MET A 134 -17.44 11.55 3.30
CA MET A 134 -16.92 12.79 3.88
C MET A 134 -15.58 13.25 3.30
N PHE A 135 -14.72 12.31 2.91
CA PHE A 135 -13.31 12.58 2.61
C PHE A 135 -12.87 12.07 1.23
N ALA A 136 -13.78 11.62 0.36
CA ALA A 136 -13.41 11.34 -1.02
C ALA A 136 -12.74 12.57 -1.65
N TYR A 137 -11.54 12.36 -2.18
CA TYR A 137 -10.64 13.44 -2.55
C TYR A 137 -10.16 13.27 -4.00
N THR A 138 -10.12 14.39 -4.74
CA THR A 138 -9.78 14.42 -6.17
C THR A 138 -8.63 15.37 -6.49
N GLY A 139 -8.08 16.04 -5.47
CA GLY A 139 -6.92 16.90 -5.63
C GLY A 139 -5.60 16.12 -5.68
N PRO A 140 -4.46 16.82 -5.62
CA PRO A 140 -3.15 16.20 -5.74
C PRO A 140 -2.80 15.28 -4.55
N LEU A 141 -2.15 14.16 -4.84
CA LEU A 141 -1.60 13.23 -3.86
C LEU A 141 -0.14 12.88 -4.23
N GLY A 142 0.66 12.56 -3.21
CA GLY A 142 2.11 12.40 -3.33
C GLY A 142 2.83 13.75 -3.42
N ALA A 143 3.92 13.78 -4.17
CA ALA A 143 4.75 14.97 -4.36
C ALA A 143 4.29 15.80 -5.57
N VAL A 144 4.11 17.10 -5.37
CA VAL A 144 3.88 18.08 -6.43
C VAL A 144 5.00 19.10 -6.42
N PHE A 145 5.56 19.33 -7.61
CA PHE A 145 6.72 20.17 -7.85
C PHE A 145 6.30 21.47 -8.54
N SER A 146 6.81 22.60 -8.06
CA SER A 146 6.76 23.90 -8.74
C SER A 146 8.19 24.43 -8.96
N GLU A 147 8.33 25.60 -9.59
CA GLU A 147 9.65 26.23 -9.76
C GLU A 147 10.33 26.57 -8.42
N GLU A 148 9.54 26.89 -7.39
CA GLU A 148 10.05 27.39 -6.10
C GLU A 148 9.84 26.43 -4.92
N SER A 149 9.00 25.41 -5.08
CA SER A 149 8.54 24.59 -3.95
C SER A 149 8.29 23.12 -4.30
N VAL A 150 8.27 22.30 -3.24
CA VAL A 150 7.76 20.93 -3.26
C VAL A 150 6.68 20.80 -2.21
N SER A 151 5.53 20.25 -2.57
CA SER A 151 4.44 19.97 -1.64
C SER A 151 4.16 18.47 -1.58
N LEU A 152 3.91 17.98 -0.36
CA LEU A 152 3.58 16.58 -0.09
C LEU A 152 2.12 16.51 0.35
N HIS A 153 1.39 15.53 -0.15
CA HIS A 153 -0.03 15.32 0.15
C HIS A 153 -0.32 13.85 0.42
N LEU A 154 -0.86 13.54 1.60
CA LEU A 154 -1.22 12.19 2.04
C LEU A 154 -2.68 12.14 2.47
N TRP A 155 -3.47 11.28 1.83
CA TRP A 155 -4.83 10.98 2.29
C TRP A 155 -4.79 10.01 3.47
N ALA A 156 -5.12 10.49 4.66
CA ALA A 156 -5.11 9.71 5.90
C ALA A 156 -6.16 10.25 6.90
N PRO A 157 -7.46 10.18 6.57
CA PRO A 157 -8.53 10.81 7.36
C PRO A 157 -8.68 10.25 8.77
N THR A 158 -8.24 9.01 9.02
CA THR A 158 -8.28 8.37 10.34
C THR A 158 -7.03 8.64 11.18
N ALA A 159 -5.99 9.27 10.62
CA ALA A 159 -4.80 9.61 11.36
C ALA A 159 -5.08 10.72 12.38
N GLN A 160 -4.44 10.61 13.54
CA GLN A 160 -4.43 11.63 14.59
C GLN A 160 -3.31 12.66 14.39
N GLY A 161 -2.24 12.27 13.70
CA GLY A 161 -1.10 13.10 13.38
C GLY A 161 -0.31 12.52 12.21
N VAL A 162 0.23 13.40 11.36
CA VAL A 162 1.16 13.03 10.29
C VAL A 162 2.34 13.99 10.30
N SER A 163 3.55 13.43 10.24
CA SER A 163 4.79 14.16 9.98
C SER A 163 5.55 13.50 8.84
N VAL A 164 6.45 14.23 8.18
CA VAL A 164 7.42 13.70 7.23
C VAL A 164 8.80 13.72 7.85
N CYS A 165 9.51 12.60 7.77
CA CYS A 165 10.89 12.44 8.21
C CYS A 165 11.80 12.44 6.98
N PHE A 166 12.68 13.43 6.84
CA PHE A 166 13.69 13.49 5.80
C PHE A 166 14.99 12.85 6.25
N PHE A 167 15.65 12.11 5.36
CA PHE A 167 16.85 11.34 5.63
C PHE A 167 18.05 11.82 4.82
N ASP A 168 19.24 11.56 5.37
CA ASP A 168 20.51 11.71 4.64
C ASP A 168 20.73 10.53 3.68
N GLY A 169 20.21 10.67 2.45
CA GLY A 169 20.31 9.63 1.43
C GLY A 169 19.51 8.36 1.74
N PRO A 170 19.79 7.25 1.03
CA PRO A 170 19.01 6.01 1.13
C PRO A 170 19.26 5.23 2.43
N ALA A 171 20.41 5.44 3.11
CA ALA A 171 20.81 4.68 4.29
C ALA A 171 21.20 5.53 5.52
N GLY A 172 21.39 6.84 5.39
CA GLY A 172 21.80 7.71 6.50
C GLY A 172 20.68 8.00 7.53
N PRO A 173 20.97 8.73 8.61
CA PRO A 173 20.00 9.02 9.67
C PRO A 173 18.91 10.01 9.24
N VAL A 174 17.89 10.19 10.11
CA VAL A 174 16.92 11.29 9.98
C VAL A 174 17.65 12.63 10.19
N LEU A 175 17.42 13.57 9.29
CA LEU A 175 17.94 14.93 9.36
C LEU A 175 16.93 15.91 9.94
N GLU A 176 15.66 15.75 9.57
CA GLU A 176 14.60 16.72 9.82
C GLU A 176 13.25 16.01 9.86
N THR A 177 12.37 16.44 10.77
CA THR A 177 10.98 16.01 10.83
C THR A 177 10.09 17.24 10.75
N VAL A 178 9.13 17.22 9.82
CA VAL A 178 8.22 18.35 9.57
C VAL A 178 6.78 17.87 9.76
N GLN A 179 6.01 18.58 10.57
CA GLN A 179 4.59 18.28 10.79
C GLN A 179 3.77 18.67 9.57
N LEU A 180 2.81 17.82 9.18
CA LEU A 180 1.82 18.14 8.15
C LEU A 180 0.55 18.70 8.78
N GLU A 181 -0.18 19.51 8.01
CA GLU A 181 -1.48 20.05 8.40
C GLU A 181 -2.61 19.34 7.66
N GLU A 182 -3.67 19.00 8.38
CA GLU A 182 -4.83 18.31 7.82
C GLU A 182 -5.89 19.30 7.31
N SER A 183 -6.42 19.03 6.12
CA SER A 183 -7.65 19.63 5.60
C SER A 183 -8.51 18.54 4.94
N ASN A 184 -9.73 18.33 5.46
CA ASN A 184 -10.69 17.33 4.95
C ASN A 184 -10.07 15.95 4.70
N GLY A 185 -9.31 15.42 5.68
CA GLY A 185 -8.72 14.09 5.61
C GLY A 185 -7.39 13.99 4.85
N VAL A 186 -6.95 15.07 4.19
CA VAL A 186 -5.66 15.14 3.50
C VAL A 186 -4.68 15.94 4.33
N TRP A 187 -3.53 15.32 4.62
CA TRP A 187 -2.41 15.93 5.31
C TRP A 187 -1.46 16.50 4.27
N SER A 188 -1.04 17.75 4.45
CA SER A 188 -0.15 18.42 3.50
C SER A 188 0.89 19.31 4.16
N VAL A 189 2.00 19.49 3.47
CA VAL A 189 3.03 20.48 3.81
C VAL A 189 3.71 20.95 2.52
N THR A 190 4.10 22.22 2.49
CA THR A 190 4.88 22.79 1.39
C THR A 190 6.24 23.22 1.92
N GLY A 191 7.30 22.74 1.29
CA GLY A 191 8.68 23.10 1.54
C GLY A 191 9.34 23.72 0.31
N PRO A 192 10.60 24.14 0.45
CA PRO A 192 11.34 24.78 -0.63
C PRO A 192 11.84 23.75 -1.66
N ARG A 193 12.26 24.19 -2.85
CA ARG A 193 12.66 23.31 -3.96
C ARG A 193 13.82 22.37 -3.60
N GLU A 194 14.67 22.71 -2.64
CA GLU A 194 15.81 21.92 -2.15
C GLU A 194 15.40 20.62 -1.44
N TRP A 195 14.09 20.39 -1.24
CA TRP A 195 13.59 19.07 -0.85
C TRP A 195 13.72 18.02 -1.96
N GLU A 196 13.79 18.43 -3.23
CA GLU A 196 14.01 17.53 -4.36
C GLU A 196 15.22 16.61 -4.09
N ASN A 197 15.07 15.34 -4.44
CA ASN A 197 16.03 14.26 -4.27
C ASN A 197 16.33 13.82 -2.83
N ARG A 198 15.69 14.40 -1.80
CA ARG A 198 15.74 13.83 -0.45
C ARG A 198 15.01 12.49 -0.38
N TYR A 199 15.37 11.67 0.59
CA TYR A 199 14.60 10.49 0.95
C TYR A 199 13.68 10.79 2.13
N TYR A 200 12.48 10.23 2.14
CA TYR A 200 11.50 10.46 3.20
C TYR A 200 10.63 9.24 3.52
N LEU A 201 10.03 9.30 4.71
CA LEU A 201 8.93 8.46 5.17
C LEU A 201 7.92 9.34 5.89
N TYR A 202 6.64 8.96 5.86
CA TYR A 202 5.65 9.53 6.76
C TYR A 202 5.72 8.83 8.10
N GLU A 203 5.66 9.61 9.18
CA GLU A 203 5.33 9.17 10.52
C GLU A 203 3.83 9.41 10.73
N VAL A 204 3.04 8.34 10.86
CA VAL A 204 1.58 8.38 10.93
C VAL A 204 1.12 7.82 12.28
N ASP A 205 0.50 8.68 13.10
CA ASP A 205 -0.15 8.28 14.33
C ASP A 205 -1.61 7.89 14.03
N VAL A 206 -1.94 6.60 14.10
CA VAL A 206 -3.26 6.10 13.67
C VAL A 206 -3.72 4.90 14.49
N TYR A 207 -5.03 4.81 14.73
CA TYR A 207 -5.63 3.64 15.35
C TYR A 207 -5.58 2.42 14.42
N HIS A 208 -4.94 1.34 14.88
CA HIS A 208 -4.89 0.06 14.18
C HIS A 208 -5.83 -0.95 14.85
N PRO A 209 -6.95 -1.34 14.21
CA PRO A 209 -7.92 -2.29 14.78
C PRO A 209 -7.30 -3.64 15.16
N THR A 210 -6.34 -4.14 14.36
CA THR A 210 -5.66 -5.43 14.60
C THR A 210 -4.77 -5.47 15.84
N LYS A 211 -4.45 -4.30 16.40
CA LYS A 211 -3.67 -4.15 17.63
C LYS A 211 -4.46 -3.49 18.75
N ALA A 212 -5.68 -3.01 18.44
CA ALA A 212 -6.51 -2.21 19.31
C ALA A 212 -5.74 -1.05 19.98
N GLN A 213 -4.85 -0.38 19.22
CA GLN A 213 -3.96 0.66 19.73
C GLN A 213 -3.80 1.78 18.71
N VAL A 214 -3.55 2.99 19.20
CA VAL A 214 -2.99 4.07 18.39
C VAL A 214 -1.49 3.82 18.27
N LEU A 215 -1.02 3.63 17.04
CA LEU A 215 0.38 3.33 16.76
C LEU A 215 1.00 4.46 15.95
N LYS A 216 2.28 4.66 16.18
CA LYS A 216 3.16 5.48 15.36
C LYS A 216 3.83 4.60 14.31
N CYS A 217 3.40 4.73 13.07
CA CYS A 217 3.86 3.92 11.95
C CYS A 217 4.78 4.74 11.03
N LEU A 218 5.90 4.15 10.60
CA LEU A 218 6.69 4.70 9.50
C LEU A 218 6.23 4.07 8.18
N ALA A 219 5.83 4.90 7.22
CA ALA A 219 5.24 4.46 5.95
C ALA A 219 5.86 5.16 4.75
N GLY A 220 6.03 4.41 3.65
CA GLY A 220 6.32 4.98 2.34
C GLY A 220 5.11 5.72 1.76
N ASP A 221 5.34 6.53 0.74
CA ASP A 221 4.26 7.24 0.06
C ASP A 221 3.52 6.30 -0.92
N PRO A 222 2.18 6.12 -0.81
CA PRO A 222 1.41 5.34 -1.78
C PRO A 222 1.56 5.85 -3.23
N TYR A 223 1.89 7.13 -3.39
CA TYR A 223 2.10 7.82 -4.66
C TYR A 223 3.58 7.96 -5.02
N ALA A 224 4.48 7.19 -4.39
CA ALA A 224 5.90 7.18 -4.70
C ALA A 224 6.19 7.02 -6.21
N ARG A 225 7.24 7.68 -6.68
CA ARG A 225 7.80 7.54 -8.04
C ARG A 225 9.28 7.14 -8.05
N GLY A 226 9.92 7.15 -6.88
CA GLY A 226 11.25 6.64 -6.64
C GLY A 226 11.34 6.07 -5.23
N LEU A 227 12.24 5.10 -5.03
CA LEU A 227 12.46 4.42 -3.75
C LEU A 227 13.95 4.18 -3.56
N SER A 228 14.36 3.99 -2.30
CA SER A 228 15.60 3.29 -2.00
C SER A 228 15.47 1.77 -2.22
N ALA A 229 16.55 1.03 -2.06
CA ALA A 229 16.53 -0.43 -2.04
C ALA A 229 15.43 -0.96 -1.09
N ASN A 230 14.69 -1.98 -1.55
CA ASN A 230 13.61 -2.66 -0.86
C ASN A 230 12.43 -1.77 -0.44
N GLY A 231 12.31 -0.56 -1.00
CA GLY A 231 11.24 0.37 -0.64
C GLY A 231 11.37 0.92 0.78
N ALA A 232 12.57 0.86 1.38
CA ALA A 232 12.78 1.28 2.77
C ALA A 232 12.51 2.79 2.98
N ARG A 233 12.69 3.61 1.95
CA ARG A 233 12.40 5.06 1.93
C ARG A 233 11.86 5.48 0.57
N THR A 234 11.04 6.52 0.57
CA THR A 234 10.57 7.16 -0.67
C THR A 234 11.60 8.17 -1.15
N TRP A 235 11.96 8.15 -2.42
CA TRP A 235 12.81 9.16 -3.04
C TRP A 235 11.94 10.29 -3.61
N LEU A 236 12.14 11.52 -3.14
CA LEU A 236 11.38 12.71 -3.53
C LEU A 236 11.84 13.25 -4.88
N VAL A 237 11.52 12.51 -5.94
CA VAL A 237 11.98 12.77 -7.30
C VAL A 237 10.91 13.43 -8.16
N ASP A 238 11.30 14.44 -8.94
CA ASP A 238 10.50 14.97 -10.03
C ASP A 238 10.60 14.04 -11.24
N ILE A 239 9.56 13.25 -11.49
CA ILE A 239 9.55 12.23 -12.56
C ILE A 239 9.73 12.84 -13.97
N ASN A 240 9.48 14.14 -14.13
CA ASN A 240 9.62 14.86 -15.40
C ASN A 240 11.03 15.42 -15.61
N ASN A 241 11.92 15.29 -14.64
CA ASN A 241 13.29 15.79 -14.75
C ASN A 241 14.01 15.21 -15.99
N GLU A 242 14.63 16.08 -16.79
CA GLU A 242 15.32 15.73 -18.04
C GLU A 242 16.44 14.69 -17.84
N THR A 243 17.10 14.69 -16.68
CA THR A 243 18.17 13.72 -16.37
C THR A 243 17.66 12.29 -16.23
N LEU A 244 16.34 12.09 -16.09
CA LEU A 244 15.70 10.78 -16.00
C LEU A 244 15.24 10.26 -17.37
N LYS A 245 15.41 11.04 -18.44
CA LYS A 245 14.93 10.70 -19.78
C LYS A 245 16.08 10.15 -20.63
N PRO A 246 15.92 8.99 -21.25
CA PRO A 246 16.82 8.54 -22.32
C PRO A 246 16.86 9.55 -23.46
N ALA A 247 17.90 9.48 -24.30
CA ALA A 247 17.95 10.28 -25.52
C ALA A 247 16.71 9.99 -26.38
N SER A 248 16.10 11.03 -26.94
CA SER A 248 14.87 10.95 -27.75
C SER A 248 13.63 10.42 -27.02
N TRP A 249 13.56 10.51 -25.69
CA TRP A 249 12.42 9.99 -24.93
C TRP A 249 11.10 10.71 -25.26
N ASP A 250 11.15 12.03 -25.44
CA ASP A 250 9.95 12.85 -25.69
C ASP A 250 9.41 12.65 -27.12
N GLU A 251 10.24 12.13 -28.03
CA GLU A 251 9.91 11.76 -29.41
C GLU A 251 9.39 10.32 -29.56
N LEU A 252 9.37 9.52 -28.49
CA LEU A 252 8.97 8.10 -28.53
C LEU A 252 7.58 7.88 -29.14
N ALA A 253 6.66 8.85 -29.00
CA ALA A 253 5.34 8.75 -29.61
C ALA A 253 5.39 8.63 -31.14
N ASP A 254 6.35 9.30 -31.79
CA ASP A 254 6.55 9.27 -33.24
C ASP A 254 7.26 7.98 -33.69
N GLU A 255 7.95 7.30 -32.77
CA GLU A 255 8.69 6.06 -33.01
C GLU A 255 7.90 4.79 -32.69
N LYS A 256 6.73 4.90 -32.04
CA LYS A 256 5.88 3.75 -31.71
C LYS A 256 5.47 2.96 -32.97
N PRO A 257 5.54 1.62 -32.95
CA PRO A 257 5.04 0.80 -34.05
C PRO A 257 3.57 1.11 -34.34
N LYS A 258 3.23 1.21 -35.63
CA LYS A 258 1.85 1.46 -36.07
C LYS A 258 0.94 0.32 -35.64
N LEU A 259 -0.21 0.65 -35.06
CA LEU A 259 -1.29 -0.27 -34.75
C LEU A 259 -2.58 0.26 -35.37
N ASP A 260 -3.08 -0.41 -36.41
CA ASP A 260 -4.29 0.03 -37.13
C ASP A 260 -5.58 -0.32 -36.37
N SER A 261 -5.63 -1.52 -35.77
CA SER A 261 -6.77 -2.02 -35.01
C SER A 261 -6.31 -2.89 -33.84
N PHE A 262 -7.12 -2.94 -32.76
CA PHE A 262 -6.89 -3.89 -31.67
C PHE A 262 -7.00 -5.35 -32.10
N SER A 263 -7.67 -5.64 -33.22
CA SER A 263 -7.70 -6.99 -33.81
C SER A 263 -6.33 -7.49 -34.28
N ASP A 264 -5.39 -6.59 -34.48
CA ASP A 264 -4.05 -6.90 -35.01
C ASP A 264 -3.06 -7.26 -33.89
N ILE A 265 -3.53 -7.25 -32.63
CA ILE A 265 -2.73 -7.55 -31.45
C ILE A 265 -2.36 -9.03 -31.39
N THR A 266 -1.09 -9.29 -31.16
CA THR A 266 -0.47 -10.59 -30.89
C THR A 266 0.45 -10.40 -29.69
N ILE A 267 0.30 -11.23 -28.66
CA ILE A 267 0.94 -11.03 -27.35
C ILE A 267 1.97 -12.13 -27.10
N TYR A 268 3.15 -11.72 -26.64
CA TYR A 268 4.18 -12.61 -26.12
C TYR A 268 4.39 -12.31 -24.63
N GLU A 269 4.01 -13.25 -23.78
CA GLU A 269 4.23 -13.14 -22.33
C GLU A 269 5.70 -13.43 -22.00
N LEU A 270 6.33 -12.54 -21.23
CA LEU A 270 7.75 -12.62 -20.91
C LEU A 270 8.03 -12.14 -19.49
N HIS A 271 8.88 -12.86 -18.77
CA HIS A 271 9.45 -12.41 -17.51
C HIS A 271 10.82 -11.76 -17.74
N ILE A 272 11.07 -10.61 -17.10
CA ILE A 272 12.31 -9.82 -17.29
C ILE A 272 13.55 -10.63 -16.95
N ARG A 273 13.50 -11.42 -15.86
CA ARG A 273 14.65 -12.24 -15.48
C ARG A 273 14.87 -13.39 -16.45
N ASP A 274 13.80 -14.08 -16.87
CA ASP A 274 13.85 -15.24 -17.77
C ASP A 274 14.46 -14.86 -19.12
N PHE A 275 14.19 -13.63 -19.58
CA PHE A 275 14.68 -13.12 -20.85
C PHE A 275 16.20 -13.21 -21.00
N SER A 276 16.95 -13.01 -19.90
CA SER A 276 18.40 -12.81 -20.00
C SER A 276 19.24 -13.47 -18.90
N ALA A 277 18.65 -14.11 -17.88
CA ALA A 277 19.43 -14.77 -16.82
C ALA A 277 20.49 -15.74 -17.37
N HIS A 278 20.13 -16.48 -18.43
CA HIS A 278 20.99 -17.47 -19.08
C HIS A 278 21.55 -17.01 -20.44
N ASP A 279 21.34 -15.75 -20.85
CA ASP A 279 21.88 -15.24 -22.12
C ASP A 279 23.33 -14.78 -21.96
N GLY A 280 24.28 -15.68 -22.25
CA GLY A 280 25.72 -15.38 -22.21
C GLY A 280 26.21 -14.35 -23.23
N THR A 281 25.35 -13.84 -24.11
CA THR A 281 25.66 -12.72 -25.01
C THR A 281 25.32 -11.35 -24.41
N VAL A 282 24.67 -11.32 -23.24
CA VAL A 282 24.43 -10.12 -22.43
C VAL A 282 25.50 -10.03 -21.34
N ASP A 283 26.00 -8.81 -21.11
CA ASP A 283 26.96 -8.53 -20.03
C ASP A 283 26.41 -8.94 -18.65
N SER A 284 27.29 -9.40 -17.75
CA SER A 284 26.89 -9.93 -16.44
C SER A 284 26.08 -8.94 -15.61
N ASP A 285 26.40 -7.65 -15.67
CA ASP A 285 25.76 -6.64 -14.82
C ASP A 285 24.38 -6.23 -15.36
N SER A 286 24.05 -6.66 -16.57
CA SER A 286 22.76 -6.37 -17.23
C SER A 286 21.83 -7.57 -17.30
N ARG A 287 22.33 -8.79 -17.02
CA ARG A 287 21.51 -10.00 -17.04
C ARG A 287 20.44 -10.01 -15.94
N GLY A 288 19.25 -10.39 -16.33
CA GLY A 288 18.09 -10.57 -15.46
C GLY A 288 17.36 -9.27 -15.09
N GLY A 289 17.64 -8.15 -15.77
CA GLY A 289 17.10 -6.83 -15.47
C GLY A 289 16.72 -6.02 -16.72
N PHE A 290 16.30 -4.77 -16.52
CA PHE A 290 15.80 -3.88 -17.58
C PHE A 290 16.86 -3.62 -18.66
N ARG A 291 18.12 -3.45 -18.25
CA ARG A 291 19.23 -3.16 -19.17
C ARG A 291 19.47 -4.23 -20.23
N ALA A 292 19.08 -5.49 -19.99
CA ALA A 292 19.27 -6.57 -20.96
C ALA A 292 18.59 -6.29 -22.31
N PHE A 293 17.44 -5.59 -22.30
CA PHE A 293 16.70 -5.24 -23.51
C PHE A 293 17.44 -4.22 -24.39
N ALA A 294 18.33 -3.40 -23.82
CA ALA A 294 19.13 -2.45 -24.58
C ALA A 294 20.28 -3.12 -25.37
N TYR A 295 20.59 -4.40 -25.12
CA TYR A 295 21.63 -5.14 -25.84
C TYR A 295 21.10 -5.66 -27.17
N GLN A 296 20.98 -4.79 -28.19
CA GLN A 296 20.40 -5.16 -29.49
C GLN A 296 21.12 -6.32 -30.20
N ALA A 297 22.40 -6.55 -29.89
CA ALA A 297 23.19 -7.65 -30.45
C ALA A 297 23.03 -8.97 -29.68
N SER A 298 22.29 -9.00 -28.57
CA SER A 298 22.09 -10.21 -27.78
C SER A 298 21.22 -11.24 -28.50
N ALA A 299 21.37 -12.51 -28.15
CA ALA A 299 20.55 -13.59 -28.67
C ALA A 299 19.07 -13.36 -28.34
N GLY A 300 18.76 -12.91 -27.12
CA GLY A 300 17.40 -12.55 -26.69
C GLY A 300 16.76 -11.45 -27.56
N MET A 301 17.47 -10.33 -27.79
CA MET A 301 16.92 -9.24 -28.59
C MET A 301 16.83 -9.57 -30.08
N GLN A 302 17.78 -10.33 -30.63
CA GLN A 302 17.68 -10.84 -32.01
C GLN A 302 16.49 -11.79 -32.15
N HIS A 303 16.20 -12.60 -31.12
CA HIS A 303 15.02 -13.46 -31.11
C HIS A 303 13.72 -12.65 -31.09
N LEU A 304 13.60 -11.65 -30.21
CA LEU A 304 12.42 -10.78 -30.17
C LEU A 304 12.23 -10.00 -31.48
N ARG A 305 13.32 -9.49 -32.08
CA ARG A 305 13.27 -8.85 -33.40
C ARG A 305 12.75 -9.80 -34.47
N LYS A 306 13.22 -11.06 -34.49
CA LYS A 306 12.72 -12.08 -35.42
C LYS A 306 11.22 -12.35 -35.24
N LEU A 307 10.72 -12.34 -34.00
CA LEU A 307 9.28 -12.49 -33.74
C LEU A 307 8.50 -11.25 -34.20
N SER A 308 9.02 -10.06 -33.93
CA SER A 308 8.44 -8.79 -34.37
C SER A 308 8.35 -8.69 -35.90
N ASP A 309 9.44 -9.01 -36.61
CA ASP A 309 9.49 -9.08 -38.07
C ASP A 309 8.49 -10.09 -38.65
N ALA A 310 8.14 -11.13 -37.89
CA ALA A 310 7.14 -12.13 -38.26
C ALA A 310 5.68 -11.71 -37.95
N GLY A 311 5.48 -10.58 -37.28
CA GLY A 311 4.16 -10.01 -36.95
C GLY A 311 3.78 -10.04 -35.47
N LEU A 312 4.70 -10.32 -34.55
CA LEU A 312 4.47 -10.07 -33.13
C LEU A 312 4.34 -8.55 -32.89
N THR A 313 3.32 -8.12 -32.14
CA THR A 313 3.08 -6.68 -31.92
C THR A 313 3.27 -6.25 -30.46
N HIS A 314 3.04 -7.12 -29.48
CA HIS A 314 3.09 -6.76 -28.06
C HIS A 314 3.86 -7.79 -27.24
N VAL A 315 4.73 -7.29 -26.35
CA VAL A 315 5.31 -8.08 -25.27
C VAL A 315 4.57 -7.72 -23.98
N HIS A 316 3.99 -8.72 -23.32
CA HIS A 316 3.40 -8.57 -22.00
C HIS A 316 4.44 -8.97 -20.96
N LEU A 317 4.99 -7.98 -20.27
CA LEU A 317 5.92 -8.22 -19.17
C LEU A 317 5.16 -8.62 -17.90
N LEU A 318 5.62 -9.69 -17.26
CA LEU A 318 5.24 -10.02 -15.87
C LEU A 318 5.54 -8.82 -14.93
N PRO A 319 4.99 -8.82 -13.69
CA PRO A 319 5.10 -7.72 -12.75
C PRO A 319 6.48 -7.05 -12.69
N SER A 320 6.50 -5.74 -12.94
CA SER A 320 7.72 -4.92 -12.99
C SER A 320 7.64 -3.65 -12.13
N PHE A 321 6.57 -3.50 -11.35
CA PHE A 321 6.45 -2.53 -10.26
C PHE A 321 7.14 -3.03 -8.97
N HIS A 322 7.18 -2.22 -7.91
CA HIS A 322 7.79 -2.60 -6.64
C HIS A 322 6.96 -3.67 -5.92
N PHE A 323 7.47 -4.90 -5.97
CA PHE A 323 6.91 -6.08 -5.30
C PHE A 323 7.87 -6.65 -4.24
N ALA A 324 7.31 -7.40 -3.29
CA ALA A 324 8.03 -8.15 -2.26
C ALA A 324 8.45 -9.56 -2.73
N GLY A 325 9.41 -10.17 -2.03
CA GLY A 325 9.86 -11.55 -2.28
C GLY A 325 11.12 -11.67 -3.13
N VAL A 326 11.73 -10.55 -3.54
CA VAL A 326 13.10 -10.52 -4.09
C VAL A 326 13.81 -9.31 -3.50
N ASP A 327 14.99 -9.52 -2.93
CA ASP A 327 15.84 -8.45 -2.41
C ASP A 327 16.37 -7.59 -3.56
N ASP A 328 16.24 -6.26 -3.46
CA ASP A 328 16.79 -5.32 -4.43
C ASP A 328 18.34 -5.26 -4.35
N ILE A 329 18.92 -5.66 -3.21
CA ILE A 329 20.36 -5.66 -2.94
C ILE A 329 20.99 -6.96 -3.47
N LYS A 330 21.57 -6.89 -4.66
CA LYS A 330 22.08 -8.08 -5.39
C LYS A 330 23.16 -8.88 -4.66
N SER A 331 23.93 -8.24 -3.77
CA SER A 331 24.94 -8.94 -2.97
C SER A 331 24.36 -9.94 -1.98
N ASN A 332 23.06 -9.87 -1.70
CA ASN A 332 22.37 -10.79 -0.79
C ASN A 332 21.84 -12.04 -1.52
N TRP A 333 21.86 -12.07 -2.85
CA TRP A 333 21.30 -13.16 -3.63
C TRP A 333 22.07 -14.47 -3.47
N LYS A 334 21.33 -15.55 -3.29
CA LYS A 334 21.85 -16.92 -3.32
C LYS A 334 21.66 -17.54 -4.70
N PHE A 335 22.56 -18.47 -5.03
CA PHE A 335 22.54 -19.22 -6.28
C PHE A 335 22.85 -20.68 -6.00
N VAL A 336 22.22 -21.57 -6.77
CA VAL A 336 22.63 -22.97 -6.88
C VAL A 336 23.86 -23.09 -7.79
N ASP A 337 24.65 -24.16 -7.61
CA ASP A 337 25.67 -24.53 -8.58
C ASP A 337 25.03 -25.29 -9.76
N GLU A 338 24.80 -24.59 -10.88
CA GLU A 338 24.18 -25.21 -12.06
C GLU A 338 25.02 -26.36 -12.65
N CYS A 339 26.35 -26.31 -12.52
CA CYS A 339 27.22 -27.39 -12.99
C CYS A 339 27.04 -28.66 -12.14
N GLU A 340 26.89 -28.51 -10.82
CA GLU A 340 26.57 -29.62 -9.92
C GLU A 340 25.18 -30.20 -10.24
N LEU A 341 24.16 -29.34 -10.32
CA LEU A 341 22.77 -29.73 -10.58
C LEU A 341 22.62 -30.52 -11.89
N ALA A 342 23.38 -30.15 -12.93
CA ALA A 342 23.39 -30.84 -14.22
C ALA A 342 23.91 -32.29 -14.16
N THR A 343 24.62 -32.67 -13.09
CA THR A 343 25.10 -34.05 -12.90
C THR A 343 24.04 -35.00 -12.36
N PHE A 344 22.95 -34.48 -11.78
CA PHE A 344 21.90 -35.30 -11.20
C PHE A 344 20.99 -35.93 -12.28
N PRO A 345 20.43 -37.13 -12.03
CA PRO A 345 19.46 -37.73 -12.94
C PRO A 345 18.25 -36.81 -13.18
N PRO A 346 17.64 -36.84 -14.39
CA PRO A 346 16.54 -35.93 -14.74
C PRO A 346 15.28 -36.10 -13.88
N GLY A 347 15.07 -37.27 -13.27
CA GLY A 347 13.96 -37.53 -12.34
C GLY A 347 14.35 -37.50 -10.86
N SER A 348 15.53 -36.98 -10.52
CA SER A 348 15.96 -36.84 -9.12
C SER A 348 15.26 -35.64 -8.46
N ASP A 349 15.01 -35.77 -7.17
CA ASP A 349 14.48 -34.72 -6.29
C ASP A 349 15.56 -33.77 -5.75
N LYS A 350 16.83 -33.98 -6.08
CA LYS A 350 17.95 -33.18 -5.55
C LYS A 350 17.99 -31.77 -6.13
N GLN A 351 17.64 -31.61 -7.40
CA GLN A 351 17.59 -30.32 -8.08
C GLN A 351 16.60 -29.39 -7.39
N GLN A 352 15.35 -29.85 -7.21
CA GLN A 352 14.32 -29.06 -6.53
C GLN A 352 14.66 -28.82 -5.06
N ALA A 353 15.29 -29.79 -4.38
CA ALA A 353 15.68 -29.61 -2.98
C ALA A 353 16.74 -28.50 -2.82
N ALA A 354 17.71 -28.42 -3.74
CA ALA A 354 18.71 -27.35 -3.75
C ALA A 354 18.09 -25.98 -4.05
N VAL A 355 17.14 -25.90 -4.99
CA VAL A 355 16.43 -24.65 -5.33
C VAL A 355 15.54 -24.19 -4.17
N VAL A 356 14.69 -25.07 -3.62
CA VAL A 356 13.78 -24.75 -2.51
C VAL A 356 14.56 -24.31 -1.26
N ALA A 357 15.76 -24.83 -1.05
CA ALA A 357 16.61 -24.42 0.08
C ALA A 357 17.02 -22.93 0.03
N ILE A 358 16.94 -22.27 -1.14
CA ILE A 358 17.33 -20.87 -1.30
C ILE A 358 16.25 -19.98 -1.93
N GLN A 359 15.10 -20.50 -2.33
CA GLN A 359 14.07 -19.77 -3.12
C GLN A 359 13.55 -18.47 -2.48
N GLU A 360 13.69 -18.30 -1.17
CA GLU A 360 13.29 -17.07 -0.45
C GLU A 360 14.40 -15.99 -0.43
N GLU A 361 15.60 -16.34 -0.90
CA GLU A 361 16.81 -15.51 -0.87
C GLU A 361 17.50 -15.46 -2.25
N ASP A 362 16.89 -16.08 -3.26
CA ASP A 362 17.36 -16.07 -4.63
C ASP A 362 16.79 -14.84 -5.39
N PRO A 363 17.27 -14.56 -6.62
CA PRO A 363 16.82 -13.41 -7.39
C PRO A 363 15.50 -13.61 -8.16
N TYR A 364 14.71 -14.63 -7.83
CA TYR A 364 13.61 -15.08 -8.67
C TYR A 364 12.25 -15.07 -7.96
N ASN A 365 11.33 -14.28 -8.51
CA ASN A 365 9.90 -14.37 -8.21
C ASN A 365 9.13 -13.82 -9.41
N TRP A 366 7.92 -14.31 -9.66
CA TRP A 366 7.05 -13.71 -10.67
C TRP A 366 6.59 -12.29 -10.32
N GLY A 367 6.60 -11.92 -9.04
CA GLY A 367 6.37 -10.55 -8.60
C GLY A 367 4.90 -10.18 -8.36
N TYR A 368 3.99 -11.16 -8.28
CA TYR A 368 2.58 -10.96 -7.92
C TYR A 368 2.37 -10.66 -6.41
N ASN A 369 3.27 -9.91 -5.80
CA ASN A 369 3.28 -9.52 -4.39
C ASN A 369 3.39 -7.99 -4.26
N PRO A 370 2.36 -7.21 -4.62
CA PRO A 370 2.48 -5.76 -4.72
C PRO A 370 2.77 -5.08 -3.39
N VAL A 371 3.69 -4.12 -3.42
CA VAL A 371 3.96 -3.21 -2.29
C VAL A 371 3.65 -1.77 -2.70
N LEU A 372 4.29 -1.27 -3.77
CA LEU A 372 4.01 0.05 -4.34
C LEU A 372 3.90 -0.04 -5.86
N TRP A 373 2.71 0.27 -6.40
CA TRP A 373 2.42 0.11 -7.83
C TRP A 373 3.15 1.08 -8.75
N GLY A 374 3.48 2.28 -8.25
CA GLY A 374 3.97 3.40 -9.07
C GLY A 374 5.48 3.46 -9.31
N VAL A 375 6.27 2.46 -8.88
CA VAL A 375 7.73 2.50 -8.92
C VAL A 375 8.30 1.23 -9.57
N PRO A 376 9.25 1.32 -10.51
CA PRO A 376 9.94 0.14 -11.04
C PRO A 376 10.61 -0.71 -9.95
N LYS A 377 10.62 -2.04 -10.16
CA LYS A 377 11.30 -2.99 -9.25
C LYS A 377 12.81 -2.73 -9.20
N GLY A 378 13.37 -2.57 -8.00
CA GLY A 378 14.78 -2.27 -7.80
C GLY A 378 15.73 -3.41 -8.18
N SER A 379 15.33 -4.67 -7.92
CA SER A 379 16.12 -5.86 -8.28
C SER A 379 16.44 -6.00 -9.77
N TYR A 380 15.60 -5.43 -10.65
CA TYR A 380 15.79 -5.42 -12.10
C TYR A 380 16.59 -4.21 -12.61
N ALA A 381 16.82 -3.20 -11.78
CA ALA A 381 17.68 -2.06 -12.11
C ALA A 381 19.15 -2.39 -11.86
N SER A 382 20.12 -1.68 -12.43
CA SER A 382 21.54 -1.90 -12.10
C SER A 382 21.89 -1.46 -10.68
N ASP A 383 21.47 -0.26 -10.29
CA ASP A 383 21.50 0.28 -8.94
C ASP A 383 20.07 0.44 -8.41
N PRO A 384 19.69 -0.18 -7.28
CA PRO A 384 18.37 0.01 -6.72
C PRO A 384 18.17 1.42 -6.14
N ASP A 385 19.22 2.15 -5.74
CA ASP A 385 19.10 3.49 -5.21
C ASP A 385 19.20 4.56 -6.31
N GLY A 386 18.45 5.66 -6.16
CA GLY A 386 18.51 6.80 -7.08
C GLY A 386 17.86 6.55 -8.45
N PRO A 387 18.41 7.15 -9.54
CA PRO A 387 17.68 7.33 -10.80
C PRO A 387 17.66 6.09 -11.71
N SER A 388 18.57 5.14 -11.51
CA SER A 388 18.85 4.04 -12.45
C SER A 388 17.59 3.25 -12.81
N ARG A 389 16.76 2.89 -11.82
CA ARG A 389 15.52 2.14 -12.05
C ARG A 389 14.51 2.87 -12.97
N ILE A 390 14.48 4.20 -12.95
CA ILE A 390 13.57 5.00 -13.79
C ILE A 390 14.12 5.07 -15.21
N ILE A 391 15.40 5.43 -15.33
CA ILE A 391 16.08 5.57 -16.62
C ILE A 391 16.07 4.25 -17.37
N GLU A 392 16.46 3.16 -16.71
CA GLU A 392 16.57 1.83 -17.34
C GLU A 392 15.21 1.26 -17.72
N TYR A 393 14.15 1.53 -16.94
CA TYR A 393 12.80 1.14 -17.32
C TYR A 393 12.33 1.90 -18.58
N ARG A 394 12.60 3.21 -18.67
CA ARG A 394 12.33 4.00 -19.87
C ARG A 394 13.13 3.48 -21.07
N GLN A 395 14.42 3.16 -20.88
CA GLN A 395 15.25 2.57 -21.93
C GLN A 395 14.67 1.26 -22.43
N MET A 396 14.24 0.35 -21.53
CA MET A 396 13.60 -0.91 -21.91
C MET A 396 12.33 -0.71 -22.75
N VAL A 397 11.53 0.31 -22.46
CA VAL A 397 10.30 0.61 -23.22
C VAL A 397 10.60 1.24 -24.58
N GLN A 398 11.71 1.98 -24.68
CA GLN A 398 12.11 2.67 -25.92
C GLN A 398 12.74 1.71 -26.95
N VAL A 399 13.49 0.71 -26.50
CA VAL A 399 14.18 -0.28 -27.37
C VAL A 399 13.27 -1.40 -27.84
#